data_AF-A0A1I7E2G3-F1
#
_entry.id   AF-A0A1I7E2G3-F1
#
_cell.length_a   1.000
_cell.length_b   1.000
_cell.length_c   1.000
_cell.angle_alpha   90.00
_cell.angle_beta   90.00
_cell.angle_gamma   90.00
#
_symmetry.space_group_name_H-M   'P 1'
#
loop_
_entity.id
_entity.type
_entity.pdbx_description
1 polymer ?
#
loop_
_entity_poly.entity_id
_entity_poly.type
_entity_poly.pdbx_seq_one_letter_code
_entity_poly.pdbx_strand_id
1 'polypeptide(L)'
;MNREQLQKDFFPPEIILKIYQDIPDSEIEAKIKLVNEYIEKVRGTYDEDVLKIHQHNQIAFCYWIAEQYVESIKHFEIVVESLQPEDCSTKYFLALNLLIRGTRLLSKYNEAEKWAESALANHHLSDAISNLHILNDYCDVITETESFLDEKHNLLIQSIIDEYGFPEKLEDPIDTIQSMSMRHKYWSNTYSKIVLNFRESDPEEYIQEIEKYIESCDIEWFRNHALKSIEIIKERSLK
;
A
#
# COMPACT_ATOMS: atom_id res chain seq x y z
N MET A 1 -7.97 23.14 2.50
CA MET A 1 -7.94 21.82 1.84
C MET A 1 -9.27 21.40 1.20
N ASN A 2 -9.27 21.23 -0.12
CA ASN A 2 -10.36 20.67 -0.91
C ASN A 2 -10.27 19.14 -1.00
N ARG A 3 -11.19 18.42 -0.33
CA ARG A 3 -11.19 16.94 -0.28
C ARG A 3 -11.46 16.28 -1.62
N GLU A 4 -12.31 16.87 -2.46
CA GLU A 4 -12.63 16.31 -3.78
C GLU A 4 -11.39 16.32 -4.69
N GLN A 5 -10.57 17.36 -4.60
CA GLN A 5 -9.32 17.44 -5.36
C GLN A 5 -8.28 16.42 -4.84
N LEU A 6 -8.18 16.25 -3.52
CA LEU A 6 -7.23 15.34 -2.87
C LEU A 6 -7.43 13.86 -3.23
N GLN A 7 -8.68 13.48 -3.55
CA GLN A 7 -9.08 12.11 -3.90
C GLN A 7 -8.96 11.79 -5.39
N LYS A 8 -8.66 12.79 -6.24
CA LYS A 8 -8.49 12.58 -7.68
C LYS A 8 -7.08 12.06 -8.02
N ASP A 9 -7.01 11.34 -9.12
CA ASP A 9 -5.73 11.07 -9.79
C ASP A 9 -5.09 12.41 -10.18
N PHE A 10 -3.99 12.74 -9.50
CA PHE A 10 -3.39 14.07 -9.60
C PHE A 10 -2.30 14.13 -10.67
N PHE A 11 -1.36 13.18 -10.66
CA PHE A 11 -0.31 13.14 -11.67
C PHE A 11 -0.79 12.37 -12.90
N PRO A 12 -0.68 12.96 -14.10
CA PRO A 12 -0.95 12.25 -15.35
C PRO A 12 -0.06 11.00 -15.49
N PRO A 13 -0.56 9.91 -16.09
CA PRO A 13 0.20 8.69 -16.29
C PRO A 13 1.55 8.93 -16.97
N GLU A 14 1.63 9.85 -17.92
CA GLU A 14 2.87 10.16 -18.64
C GLU A 14 3.95 10.74 -17.73
N ILE A 15 3.56 11.47 -16.69
CA ILE A 15 4.51 12.01 -15.70
C ILE A 15 4.98 10.89 -14.79
N ILE A 16 4.06 10.06 -14.31
CA ILE A 16 4.39 8.92 -13.45
C ILE A 16 5.33 7.93 -14.16
N LEU A 17 5.06 7.59 -15.43
CA LEU A 17 5.93 6.72 -16.23
C LEU A 17 7.32 7.34 -16.42
N LYS A 18 7.41 8.64 -16.71
CA LYS A 18 8.71 9.32 -16.79
C LYS A 18 9.51 9.23 -15.50
N ILE A 19 8.86 9.44 -14.36
CA ILE A 19 9.51 9.38 -13.05
C ILE A 19 10.04 7.98 -12.74
N TYR A 20 9.27 6.93 -13.03
CA TYR A 20 9.59 5.57 -12.55
C TYR A 20 10.18 4.62 -13.61
N GLN A 21 10.12 4.95 -14.90
CA GLN A 21 10.64 4.11 -15.98
C GLN A 21 11.74 4.80 -16.78
N ASP A 22 11.54 6.08 -17.14
CA ASP A 22 12.46 6.76 -18.07
C ASP A 22 13.67 7.39 -17.36
N ILE A 23 13.48 7.90 -16.14
CA ILE A 23 14.55 8.53 -15.35
C ILE A 23 15.14 7.50 -14.39
N PRO A 24 16.46 7.21 -14.45
CA PRO A 24 17.12 6.29 -13.52
C PRO A 24 16.93 6.70 -12.06
N ASP A 25 16.84 5.72 -11.16
CA ASP A 25 16.68 5.98 -9.70
C ASP A 25 17.86 6.77 -9.11
N SER A 26 19.04 6.71 -9.73
CA SER A 26 20.19 7.53 -9.37
C SER A 26 20.05 9.02 -9.70
N GLU A 27 19.09 9.42 -10.52
CA GLU A 27 18.87 10.81 -10.98
C GLU A 27 17.69 11.48 -10.24
N ILE A 28 17.74 11.45 -8.91
CA ILE A 28 16.64 11.91 -8.04
C ILE A 28 16.31 13.39 -8.28
N GLU A 29 17.30 14.26 -8.47
CA GLU A 29 17.09 15.68 -8.71
C GLU A 29 16.27 15.92 -9.99
N ALA A 30 16.46 15.10 -11.02
CA ALA A 30 15.66 15.18 -12.24
C ALA A 30 14.20 14.76 -11.99
N LYS A 31 13.99 13.70 -11.20
CA LYS A 31 12.63 13.26 -10.79
C LYS A 31 11.93 14.35 -9.99
N ILE A 32 12.59 14.93 -8.99
CA ILE A 32 12.04 15.99 -8.14
C ILE A 32 11.75 17.25 -8.97
N LYS A 33 12.65 17.62 -9.88
CA LYS A 33 12.43 18.75 -10.78
C LYS A 33 11.16 18.56 -11.61
N LEU A 34 10.95 17.37 -12.19
CA LEU A 34 9.75 17.07 -12.96
C LEU A 34 8.46 17.16 -12.12
N VAL A 35 8.49 16.69 -10.87
CA VAL A 35 7.37 16.85 -9.93
C VAL A 35 7.07 18.33 -9.69
N ASN A 36 8.09 19.12 -9.36
CA ASN A 36 7.94 20.54 -9.06
C ASN A 36 7.45 21.34 -10.28
N GLU A 37 7.96 21.07 -11.48
CA GLU A 37 7.49 21.68 -12.71
C GLU A 37 6.00 21.39 -12.97
N TYR A 38 5.54 20.18 -12.66
CA TYR A 38 4.12 19.86 -12.78
C TYR A 38 3.28 20.61 -11.74
N ILE A 39 3.72 20.66 -10.48
CA ILE A 39 3.03 21.41 -9.42
C ILE A 39 2.87 22.88 -9.80
N GLU A 40 3.94 23.53 -10.27
CA GLU A 40 3.88 24.93 -10.72
C GLU A 40 2.95 25.12 -11.93
N LYS A 41 2.93 24.17 -12.86
CA LYS A 41 2.06 24.24 -14.03
C LYS A 41 0.57 24.24 -13.66
N VAL A 42 0.17 23.51 -12.61
CA VAL A 42 -1.23 23.41 -12.17
C VAL A 42 -1.56 24.36 -11.00
N ARG A 43 -0.58 25.12 -10.51
CA ARG A 43 -0.77 26.11 -9.45
C ARG A 43 -1.86 27.11 -9.82
N GLY A 44 -2.71 27.44 -8.86
CA GLY A 44 -3.89 28.30 -9.06
C GLY A 44 -5.14 27.58 -9.60
N THR A 45 -5.02 26.30 -10.01
CA THR A 45 -6.20 25.46 -10.35
C THR A 45 -6.59 24.47 -9.24
N TYR A 46 -5.70 24.28 -8.26
CA TYR A 46 -5.90 23.43 -7.09
C TYR A 46 -5.72 24.22 -5.79
N ASP A 47 -6.36 23.74 -4.71
CA ASP A 47 -6.11 24.18 -3.34
C ASP A 47 -4.64 23.93 -2.96
N GLU A 48 -4.01 24.91 -2.31
CA GLU A 48 -2.57 24.87 -2.01
C GLU A 48 -2.18 23.76 -1.03
N ASP A 49 -3.06 23.39 -0.08
CA ASP A 49 -2.80 22.28 0.83
C ASP A 49 -2.79 20.96 0.04
N VAL A 50 -3.70 20.82 -0.93
CA VAL A 50 -3.77 19.65 -1.82
C VAL A 50 -2.50 19.54 -2.66
N LEU A 51 -2.03 20.65 -3.25
CA LEU A 51 -0.78 20.68 -4.01
C LEU A 51 0.42 20.26 -3.15
N LYS A 52 0.51 20.81 -1.93
CA LYS A 52 1.57 20.45 -0.97
C LYS A 52 1.56 18.95 -0.68
N ILE A 53 0.40 18.36 -0.39
CA ILE A 53 0.29 16.93 -0.08
C ILE A 53 0.73 16.07 -1.27
N HIS A 54 0.24 16.34 -2.48
CA HIS A 54 0.62 15.56 -3.66
C HIS A 54 2.10 15.72 -3.99
N GLN A 55 2.64 16.94 -3.89
CA GLN A 55 4.06 17.21 -4.11
C GLN A 55 4.94 16.42 -3.14
N HIS A 56 4.70 16.57 -1.84
CA HIS A 56 5.54 15.92 -0.82
C HIS A 56 5.38 14.40 -0.87
N ASN A 57 4.18 13.88 -1.08
CA ASN A 57 3.97 12.44 -1.24
C ASN A 57 4.79 11.89 -2.42
N GLN A 58 4.75 12.56 -3.58
CA GLN A 58 5.47 12.09 -4.76
C GLN A 58 6.99 12.23 -4.63
N ILE A 59 7.48 13.31 -4.02
CA ILE A 59 8.92 13.47 -3.71
C ILE A 59 9.39 12.39 -2.72
N ALA A 60 8.57 12.09 -1.70
CA ALA A 60 8.88 11.04 -0.73
C ALA A 60 9.09 9.67 -1.42
N PHE A 61 8.24 9.34 -2.41
CA PHE A 61 8.41 8.13 -3.21
C PHE A 61 9.68 8.14 -4.06
N CYS A 62 10.04 9.27 -4.68
CA CYS A 62 11.30 9.38 -5.43
C CYS A 62 12.50 9.06 -4.54
N TYR A 63 12.55 9.61 -3.33
CA TYR A 63 13.60 9.30 -2.35
C TYR A 63 13.53 7.85 -1.86
N TRP A 64 12.34 7.32 -1.64
CA TRP A 64 12.14 5.94 -1.15
C TRP A 64 12.73 4.91 -2.11
N ILE A 65 12.43 5.02 -3.40
CA ILE A 65 12.91 4.08 -4.42
C ILE A 65 14.43 4.17 -4.59
N ALA A 66 15.00 5.36 -4.42
CA ALA A 66 16.45 5.55 -4.43
C ALA A 66 17.13 5.22 -3.08
N GLU A 67 16.41 4.57 -2.16
CA GLU A 67 16.89 4.16 -0.83
C GLU A 67 17.40 5.32 0.06
N GLN A 68 16.99 6.55 -0.23
CA GLN A 68 17.30 7.75 0.57
C GLN A 68 16.22 7.94 1.65
N TYR A 69 16.22 7.03 2.63
CA TYR A 69 15.16 6.96 3.63
C TYR A 69 15.06 8.20 4.54
N VAL A 70 16.19 8.86 4.85
CA VAL A 70 16.20 10.07 5.70
C VAL A 70 15.40 11.20 5.05
N GLU A 71 15.60 11.41 3.75
CA GLU A 71 14.90 12.41 2.94
C GLU A 71 13.45 12.01 2.73
N SER A 72 13.20 10.74 2.40
CA SER A 72 11.85 10.21 2.20
C SER A 72 10.95 10.41 3.42
N ILE A 73 11.46 10.09 4.63
CA ILE A 73 10.75 10.25 5.90
C ILE A 73 10.31 11.69 6.10
N LYS A 74 11.19 12.68 5.93
CA LYS A 74 10.84 14.11 6.08
C LYS A 74 9.65 14.51 5.22
N HIS A 75 9.58 13.99 3.99
CA HIS A 75 8.48 14.29 3.09
C HIS A 75 7.19 13.54 3.46
N PHE A 76 7.27 12.28 3.90
CA PHE A 76 6.09 11.56 4.39
C PHE A 76 5.55 12.15 5.70
N GLU A 77 6.40 12.64 6.60
CA GLU A 77 5.99 13.37 7.81
C GLU A 77 5.14 14.60 7.44
N ILE A 78 5.59 15.39 6.47
CA ILE A 78 4.83 16.55 5.97
C ILE A 78 3.46 16.12 5.43
N VAL A 79 3.36 14.97 4.77
CA VAL A 79 2.09 14.44 4.27
C VAL A 79 1.14 14.10 5.41
N VAL A 80 1.58 13.31 6.40
CA VAL A 80 0.73 12.89 7.52
C VAL A 80 0.37 14.03 8.45
N GLU A 81 1.24 15.04 8.60
CA GLU A 81 0.95 16.25 9.38
C GLU A 81 -0.02 17.20 8.66
N SER A 82 -0.07 17.14 7.33
CA SER A 82 -0.95 18.00 6.53
C SER A 82 -2.32 17.35 6.26
N LEU A 83 -2.54 16.09 6.67
CA LEU A 83 -3.70 15.30 6.29
C LEU A 83 -4.38 14.68 7.51
N GLN A 84 -5.70 14.86 7.66
CA GLN A 84 -6.44 14.06 8.62
C GLN A 84 -6.70 12.66 8.04
N PRO A 85 -6.75 11.60 8.88
CA PRO A 85 -7.01 10.24 8.42
C PRO A 85 -8.23 10.10 7.49
N GLU A 86 -9.29 10.86 7.74
CA GLU A 86 -10.56 10.81 7.00
C GLU A 86 -10.52 11.58 5.67
N ASP A 87 -9.56 12.48 5.47
CA ASP A 87 -9.49 13.30 4.25
C ASP A 87 -9.13 12.43 3.03
N CYS A 88 -8.18 11.51 3.20
CA CYS A 88 -7.79 10.51 2.21
C CYS A 88 -7.07 9.33 2.89
N SER A 89 -7.85 8.38 3.43
CA SER A 89 -7.32 7.26 4.23
C SER A 89 -6.24 6.47 3.51
N THR A 90 -6.44 6.10 2.24
CA THR A 90 -5.45 5.35 1.47
C THR A 90 -4.08 6.02 1.46
N LYS A 91 -4.02 7.34 1.28
CA LYS A 91 -2.76 8.10 1.24
C LYS A 91 -2.16 8.25 2.64
N TYR A 92 -3.01 8.47 3.64
CA TYR A 92 -2.61 8.56 5.04
C TYR A 92 -1.92 7.29 5.52
N PHE A 93 -2.59 6.13 5.36
CA PHE A 93 -2.07 4.85 5.83
C PHE A 93 -0.87 4.36 5.00
N LEU A 94 -0.82 4.67 3.70
CA LEU A 94 0.35 4.39 2.89
C LEU A 94 1.58 5.17 3.38
N ALA A 95 1.43 6.47 3.66
CA ALA A 95 2.51 7.28 4.21
C ALA A 95 2.95 6.78 5.59
N LEU A 96 2.02 6.41 6.48
CA LEU A 96 2.35 5.82 7.78
C LEU A 96 3.10 4.48 7.65
N ASN A 97 2.66 3.57 6.77
CA ASN A 97 3.39 2.31 6.52
C ASN A 97 4.84 2.56 6.11
N LEU A 98 5.07 3.53 5.23
CA LEU A 98 6.42 3.88 4.77
C LEU A 98 7.24 4.60 5.85
N LEU A 99 6.61 5.40 6.72
CA LEU A 99 7.26 5.98 7.90
C LEU A 99 7.70 4.90 8.89
N ILE A 100 6.85 3.92 9.21
CA ILE A 100 7.18 2.80 10.12
C ILE A 100 8.39 2.03 9.56
N ARG A 101 8.32 1.61 8.30
CA ARG A 101 9.43 0.88 7.65
C ARG A 101 10.70 1.71 7.55
N GLY A 102 10.60 2.95 7.09
CA GLY A 102 11.76 3.82 6.89
C GLY A 102 12.49 4.13 8.19
N THR A 103 11.74 4.44 9.25
CA THR A 103 12.32 4.70 10.57
C THR A 103 12.95 3.43 11.16
N ARG A 104 12.32 2.25 10.99
CA ARG A 104 12.91 0.96 11.37
C ARG A 104 14.22 0.68 10.65
N LEU A 105 14.28 0.89 9.34
CA LEU A 105 15.51 0.71 8.53
C LEU A 105 16.67 1.61 8.97
N LEU A 106 16.37 2.72 9.64
CA LEU A 106 17.35 3.63 10.24
C LEU A 106 17.60 3.34 11.74
N SER A 107 17.10 2.21 12.26
CA SER A 107 17.14 1.82 13.67
C SER A 107 16.53 2.85 14.63
N LYS A 108 15.56 3.64 14.15
CA LYS A 108 14.82 4.63 14.95
C LYS A 108 13.54 4.03 15.51
N TYR A 109 13.67 2.99 16.33
CA TYR A 109 12.55 2.14 16.75
C TYR A 109 11.44 2.90 17.50
N ASN A 110 11.78 3.83 18.38
CA ASN A 110 10.78 4.65 19.08
C ASN A 110 9.96 5.52 18.12
N GLU A 111 10.57 6.02 17.03
CA GLU A 111 9.84 6.78 16.00
C GLU A 111 8.94 5.82 15.20
N ALA A 112 9.43 4.63 14.86
CA ALA A 112 8.66 3.61 14.14
C ALA A 112 7.43 3.15 14.94
N GLU A 113 7.60 2.88 16.23
CA GLU A 113 6.54 2.50 17.16
C GLU A 113 5.48 3.61 17.27
N LYS A 114 5.91 4.88 17.43
CA LYS A 114 4.99 6.02 17.45
C LYS A 114 4.11 6.07 16.18
N TRP A 115 4.69 5.85 15.00
CA TRP A 115 3.93 5.86 13.75
C TRP A 115 2.99 4.65 13.65
N ALA A 116 3.42 3.48 14.12
CA ALA A 116 2.59 2.29 14.18
C ALA A 116 1.39 2.48 15.12
N GLU A 117 1.61 3.01 16.32
CA GLU A 117 0.53 3.32 17.27
C GLU A 117 -0.45 4.35 16.68
N SER A 118 0.03 5.38 15.99
CA SER A 118 -0.82 6.36 15.31
C SER A 118 -1.68 5.73 14.22
N ALA A 119 -1.11 4.80 13.45
CA ALA A 119 -1.83 4.06 12.42
C ALA A 119 -2.90 3.14 13.04
N LEU A 120 -2.51 2.37 14.06
CA LEU A 120 -3.38 1.43 14.76
C LEU A 120 -4.48 2.14 15.55
N ALA A 121 -4.28 3.36 16.05
CA ALA A 121 -5.34 4.16 16.67
C ALA A 121 -6.46 4.54 15.68
N ASN A 122 -6.15 4.61 14.39
CA ASN A 122 -7.06 5.00 13.32
C ASN A 122 -7.47 3.82 12.43
N HIS A 123 -7.18 2.58 12.82
CA HIS A 123 -7.33 1.37 11.99
C HIS A 123 -8.73 1.20 11.35
N HIS A 124 -9.78 1.70 12.01
CA HIS A 124 -11.17 1.64 11.54
C HIS A 124 -11.44 2.45 10.26
N LEU A 125 -10.53 3.34 9.87
CA LEU A 125 -10.59 4.11 8.62
C LEU A 125 -9.82 3.46 7.48
N SER A 126 -9.14 2.34 7.75
CA SER A 126 -8.32 1.59 6.79
C SER A 126 -9.00 0.28 6.42
N ASP A 127 -8.69 -0.23 5.22
CA ASP A 127 -9.10 -1.58 4.84
C ASP A 127 -8.30 -2.65 5.60
N ALA A 128 -8.82 -3.87 5.64
CA ALA A 128 -8.21 -4.97 6.38
C ALA A 128 -6.77 -5.29 5.95
N ILE A 129 -6.41 -5.13 4.67
CA ILE A 129 -5.05 -5.40 4.17
C ILE A 129 -4.08 -4.29 4.51
N SER A 130 -4.52 -3.03 4.43
CA SER A 130 -3.75 -1.91 4.95
C SER A 130 -3.46 -2.10 6.44
N ASN A 131 -4.45 -2.55 7.23
CA ASN A 131 -4.26 -2.90 8.64
C ASN A 131 -3.30 -4.09 8.84
N LEU A 132 -3.37 -5.13 7.99
CA LEU A 132 -2.42 -6.25 8.02
C LEU A 132 -0.98 -5.78 7.77
N HIS A 133 -0.77 -4.88 6.80
CA HIS A 133 0.55 -4.32 6.54
C HIS A 133 1.10 -3.50 7.72
N ILE A 134 0.25 -2.65 8.34
CA ILE A 134 0.61 -1.88 9.54
C ILE A 134 1.01 -2.82 10.67
N LEU A 135 0.18 -3.84 10.94
CA LEU A 135 0.44 -4.82 11.99
C LEU A 135 1.73 -5.59 11.74
N ASN A 136 2.01 -6.01 10.51
CA ASN A 136 3.24 -6.69 10.16
C ASN A 136 4.47 -5.80 10.37
N ASP A 137 4.41 -4.54 9.91
CA ASP A 137 5.50 -3.59 10.10
C ASP A 137 5.73 -3.26 11.58
N TYR A 138 4.65 -3.22 12.38
CA TYR A 138 4.74 -3.06 13.82
C TYR A 138 5.36 -4.29 14.50
N CYS A 139 4.95 -5.50 14.11
CA CYS A 139 5.55 -6.75 14.57
C CYS A 139 7.06 -6.80 14.33
N ASP A 140 7.54 -6.33 13.17
CA ASP A 140 8.97 -6.23 12.91
C ASP A 140 9.67 -5.30 13.93
N VAL A 141 9.09 -4.13 14.22
CA VAL A 141 9.65 -3.16 15.18
C VAL A 141 9.71 -3.72 16.61
N ILE A 142 8.62 -4.33 17.08
CA ILE A 142 8.58 -4.88 18.45
C ILE A 142 9.49 -6.10 18.59
N THR A 143 9.65 -6.91 17.53
CA THR A 143 10.58 -8.04 17.53
C THR A 143 12.02 -7.56 17.62
N GLU A 144 12.39 -6.50 16.88
CA GLU A 144 13.74 -5.90 16.94
C GLU A 144 14.06 -5.26 18.30
N THR A 145 13.04 -4.88 19.07
CA THR A 145 13.18 -4.28 20.41
C THR A 145 12.91 -5.25 21.56
N GLU A 146 12.71 -6.54 21.28
CA GLU A 146 12.33 -7.58 22.26
C GLU A 146 11.08 -7.21 23.09
N SER A 147 10.16 -6.46 22.47
CA SER A 147 8.88 -6.03 23.05
C SER A 147 7.75 -7.01 22.68
N PHE A 148 6.61 -6.87 23.36
CA PHE A 148 5.42 -7.71 23.14
C PHE A 148 4.31 -6.93 22.42
N LEU A 149 3.54 -7.63 21.58
CA LEU A 149 2.34 -7.04 20.98
C LEU A 149 1.24 -6.92 22.04
N ASP A 150 0.67 -5.72 22.17
CA ASP A 150 -0.43 -5.45 23.09
C ASP A 150 -1.69 -6.26 22.70
N GLU A 151 -2.27 -7.01 23.65
CA GLU A 151 -3.46 -7.84 23.47
C GLU A 151 -4.66 -7.05 22.93
N LYS A 152 -4.71 -5.73 23.09
CA LYS A 152 -5.76 -4.89 22.51
C LYS A 152 -5.89 -5.05 20.98
N HIS A 153 -4.82 -5.47 20.31
CA HIS A 153 -4.80 -5.66 18.85
C HIS A 153 -5.42 -7.00 18.41
N ASN A 154 -5.67 -7.94 19.33
CA ASN A 154 -6.21 -9.27 19.00
C ASN A 154 -7.56 -9.20 18.26
N LEU A 155 -8.43 -8.26 18.63
CA LEU A 155 -9.72 -8.07 17.95
C LEU A 155 -9.55 -7.61 16.50
N LEU A 156 -8.56 -6.74 16.24
CA LEU A 156 -8.23 -6.31 14.88
C LEU A 156 -7.69 -7.48 14.06
N ILE A 157 -6.76 -8.26 14.61
CA ILE A 157 -6.19 -9.43 13.94
C ILE A 157 -7.30 -10.41 13.57
N GLN A 158 -8.19 -10.73 14.51
CA GLN A 158 -9.32 -11.64 14.25
C GLN A 158 -10.26 -11.08 13.17
N SER A 159 -10.55 -9.78 13.17
CA SER A 159 -11.38 -9.17 12.13
C SER A 159 -10.78 -9.30 10.73
N ILE A 160 -9.45 -9.21 10.60
CA ILE A 160 -8.77 -9.41 9.30
C ILE A 160 -8.89 -10.86 8.85
N ILE A 161 -8.70 -11.82 9.77
CA ILE A 161 -8.88 -13.25 9.48
C ILE A 161 -10.29 -13.50 8.95
N ASP A 162 -11.30 -13.00 9.67
CA ASP A 162 -12.70 -13.24 9.36
C ASP A 162 -13.14 -12.54 8.05
N GLU A 163 -12.71 -11.30 7.83
CA GLU A 163 -13.10 -10.50 6.65
C GLU A 163 -12.48 -11.02 5.35
N TYR A 164 -11.20 -11.41 5.39
CA TYR A 164 -10.49 -11.92 4.20
C TYR A 164 -10.59 -13.44 4.02
N GLY A 165 -11.03 -14.15 5.05
CA GLY A 165 -11.11 -15.61 5.08
C GLY A 165 -9.72 -16.25 5.01
N PHE A 166 -8.83 -15.81 5.89
CA PHE A 166 -7.52 -16.46 6.08
C PHE A 166 -7.69 -17.82 6.77
N PRO A 167 -6.87 -18.83 6.42
CA PRO A 167 -6.89 -20.13 7.08
C PRO A 167 -6.27 -20.12 8.48
N GLU A 168 -5.49 -19.09 8.82
CA GLU A 168 -4.87 -18.89 10.13
C GLU A 168 -5.91 -18.82 11.26
N LYS A 169 -5.49 -19.28 12.44
CA LYS A 169 -6.22 -19.07 13.71
C LYS A 169 -5.36 -18.21 14.62
N LEU A 170 -5.99 -17.31 15.35
CA LEU A 170 -5.30 -16.46 16.31
C LEU A 170 -4.85 -17.27 17.54
N GLU A 171 -3.60 -17.75 17.50
CA GLU A 171 -2.94 -18.45 18.61
C GLU A 171 -1.81 -17.58 19.18
N ASP A 172 -0.70 -17.45 18.45
CA ASP A 172 0.33 -16.45 18.71
C ASP A 172 0.11 -15.24 17.78
N PRO A 173 -0.14 -14.03 18.30
CA PRO A 173 -0.46 -12.87 17.46
C PRO A 173 0.62 -12.50 16.44
N ILE A 174 1.90 -12.57 16.82
CA ILE A 174 3.01 -12.15 15.95
C ILE A 174 3.18 -13.16 14.82
N ASP A 175 3.25 -14.45 15.15
CA ASP A 175 3.35 -15.53 14.16
C ASP A 175 2.12 -15.54 13.23
N THR A 176 0.93 -15.28 13.79
CA THR A 176 -0.31 -15.20 13.01
C THR A 176 -0.25 -14.06 11.99
N ILE A 177 0.13 -12.85 12.42
CA ILE A 177 0.28 -11.68 11.52
C ILE A 177 1.32 -11.97 10.43
N GLN A 178 2.48 -12.50 10.80
CA GLN A 178 3.56 -12.79 9.85
C GLN A 178 3.15 -13.88 8.83
N SER A 179 2.46 -14.93 9.28
CA SER A 179 1.92 -15.98 8.40
C SER A 179 0.90 -15.40 7.41
N MET A 180 -0.07 -14.62 7.90
CA MET A 180 -1.06 -13.97 7.03
C MET A 180 -0.40 -13.04 6.01
N SER A 181 0.55 -12.20 6.44
CA SER A 181 1.29 -11.28 5.58
C SER A 181 2.06 -12.01 4.47
N MET A 182 2.77 -13.08 4.83
CA MET A 182 3.51 -13.92 3.89
C MET A 182 2.56 -14.58 2.87
N ARG A 183 1.46 -15.17 3.34
CA ARG A 183 0.46 -15.85 2.51
C ARG A 183 -0.24 -14.88 1.56
N HIS A 184 -0.65 -13.71 2.07
CA HIS A 184 -1.24 -12.65 1.28
C HIS A 184 -0.29 -12.22 0.15
N LYS A 185 0.98 -11.95 0.49
CA LYS A 185 2.00 -11.57 -0.50
C LYS A 185 2.20 -12.64 -1.57
N TYR A 186 2.23 -13.92 -1.18
CA TYR A 186 2.36 -15.03 -2.13
C TYR A 186 1.19 -15.05 -3.12
N TRP A 187 -0.05 -15.07 -2.63
CA TRP A 187 -1.23 -15.16 -3.49
C TRP A 187 -1.49 -13.91 -4.31
N SER A 188 -1.22 -12.73 -3.76
CA SER A 188 -1.28 -11.46 -4.50
C SER A 188 -0.31 -11.51 -5.69
N ASN A 189 0.94 -11.89 -5.47
CA ASN A 189 1.95 -11.95 -6.52
C ASN A 189 1.62 -13.01 -7.59
N THR A 190 1.15 -14.19 -7.17
CA THR A 190 0.73 -15.24 -8.09
C THR A 190 -0.42 -14.74 -8.96
N TYR A 191 -1.43 -14.09 -8.39
CA TYR A 191 -2.55 -13.52 -9.15
C TYR A 191 -2.09 -12.42 -10.10
N SER A 192 -1.26 -11.48 -9.65
CA SER A 192 -0.74 -10.40 -10.49
C SER A 192 0.02 -10.92 -11.72
N LYS A 193 0.79 -12.01 -11.59
CA LYS A 193 1.48 -12.62 -12.74
C LYS A 193 0.50 -13.15 -13.78
N ILE A 194 -0.56 -13.84 -13.36
CA ILE A 194 -1.61 -14.32 -14.26
C ILE A 194 -2.25 -13.14 -15.00
N VAL A 195 -2.63 -12.09 -14.27
CA VAL A 195 -3.25 -10.88 -14.84
C VAL A 195 -2.34 -10.16 -15.84
N LEU A 196 -1.03 -10.07 -15.56
CA LEU A 196 -0.07 -9.42 -16.46
C LEU A 196 0.09 -10.20 -17.77
N ASN A 197 0.08 -11.53 -17.71
CA ASN A 197 0.19 -12.39 -18.88
C ASN A 197 -1.08 -12.40 -19.74
N PHE A 198 -2.24 -11.98 -19.21
CA PHE A 198 -3.50 -11.96 -19.95
C PHE A 198 -3.43 -11.28 -21.32
N ARG A 199 -2.66 -10.19 -21.43
CA ARG A 199 -2.56 -9.43 -22.69
C ARG A 199 -1.84 -10.21 -23.80
N GLU A 200 -1.14 -11.27 -23.45
CA GLU A 200 -0.32 -12.09 -24.34
C GLU A 200 -0.93 -13.50 -24.56
N SER A 201 -1.92 -13.88 -23.76
CA SER A 201 -2.52 -15.23 -23.74
C SER A 201 -3.88 -15.30 -24.44
N ASP A 202 -4.24 -16.50 -24.89
CA ASP A 202 -5.60 -16.80 -25.34
C ASP A 202 -6.60 -16.74 -24.16
N PRO A 203 -7.84 -16.23 -24.35
CA PRO A 203 -8.83 -16.14 -23.28
C PRO A 203 -9.17 -17.47 -22.59
N GLU A 204 -9.17 -18.61 -23.30
CA GLU A 204 -9.41 -19.92 -22.67
C GLU A 204 -8.23 -20.34 -21.80
N GLU A 205 -6.99 -20.09 -22.24
CA GLU A 205 -5.78 -20.37 -21.46
C GLU A 205 -5.77 -19.54 -20.17
N TYR A 206 -6.12 -18.25 -20.26
CA TYR A 206 -6.24 -17.39 -19.08
C TYR A 206 -7.31 -17.88 -18.10
N ILE A 207 -8.49 -18.28 -18.58
CA ILE A 207 -9.54 -18.83 -17.71
C ILE A 207 -9.03 -20.07 -16.98
N GLN A 208 -8.33 -20.98 -17.66
CA GLN A 208 -7.75 -22.17 -17.03
C GLN A 208 -6.70 -21.83 -15.97
N GLU A 209 -5.87 -20.80 -16.18
CA GLU A 209 -4.92 -20.34 -15.16
C GLU A 209 -5.62 -19.78 -13.92
N ILE A 210 -6.69 -18.99 -14.11
CA ILE A 210 -7.47 -18.46 -12.99
C ILE A 210 -8.23 -19.57 -12.25
N GLU A 211 -8.77 -20.58 -12.95
CA GLU A 211 -9.41 -21.73 -12.31
C GLU A 211 -8.41 -22.52 -11.45
N LYS A 212 -7.20 -22.79 -11.95
CA LYS A 212 -6.11 -23.41 -11.15
C LYS A 212 -5.72 -22.56 -9.94
N TYR A 213 -5.70 -21.24 -10.10
CA TYR A 213 -5.46 -20.32 -8.98
C TYR A 213 -6.55 -20.45 -7.91
N ILE A 214 -7.83 -20.47 -8.30
CA ILE A 214 -8.97 -20.61 -7.37
C ILE A 214 -8.91 -21.93 -6.61
N GLU A 215 -8.58 -23.03 -7.28
CA GLU A 215 -8.48 -24.37 -6.65
C GLU A 215 -7.37 -24.46 -5.61
N SER A 216 -6.27 -23.71 -5.81
CA SER A 216 -5.09 -23.77 -4.95
C SER A 216 -5.04 -22.68 -3.88
N CYS A 217 -5.69 -21.54 -4.12
CA CYS A 217 -5.71 -20.42 -3.18
C CYS A 217 -6.55 -20.74 -1.94
N ASP A 218 -5.95 -20.54 -0.78
CA ASP A 218 -6.56 -20.81 0.53
C ASP A 218 -7.13 -19.56 1.21
N ILE A 219 -6.95 -18.38 0.62
CA ILE A 219 -7.57 -17.12 1.07
C ILE A 219 -8.90 -16.94 0.33
N GLU A 220 -10.00 -16.88 1.09
CA GLU A 220 -11.34 -16.80 0.51
C GLU A 220 -11.54 -15.57 -0.36
N TRP A 221 -11.07 -14.40 0.10
CA TRP A 221 -11.20 -13.15 -0.66
C TRP A 221 -10.59 -13.25 -2.06
N PHE A 222 -9.38 -13.84 -2.18
CA PHE A 222 -8.71 -13.99 -3.47
C PHE A 222 -9.45 -14.94 -4.41
N ARG A 223 -9.97 -16.06 -3.89
CA ARG A 223 -10.82 -16.96 -4.69
C ARG A 223 -12.06 -16.24 -5.22
N ASN A 224 -12.75 -15.51 -4.35
CA ASN A 224 -13.95 -14.76 -4.72
C ASN A 224 -13.65 -13.66 -5.74
N HIS A 225 -12.51 -12.96 -5.60
CA HIS A 225 -12.06 -11.96 -6.56
C HIS A 225 -11.71 -12.56 -7.93
N ALA A 226 -10.99 -13.69 -7.94
CA ALA A 226 -10.61 -14.41 -9.14
C ALA A 226 -11.84 -14.95 -9.90
N LEU A 227 -12.83 -15.49 -9.18
CA LEU A 227 -14.10 -15.96 -9.76
C LEU A 227 -14.83 -14.85 -10.53
N LYS A 228 -14.96 -13.66 -9.93
CA LYS A 228 -15.57 -12.48 -10.57
C LYS A 228 -14.84 -12.09 -11.87
N SER A 229 -13.52 -12.27 -11.91
CA SER A 229 -12.73 -11.95 -13.10
C SER A 229 -13.02 -12.89 -14.26
N ILE A 230 -13.26 -14.19 -13.99
CA ILE A 230 -13.73 -15.15 -15.01
C ILE A 230 -15.10 -14.75 -15.55
N GLU A 231 -16.03 -14.38 -14.68
CA GLU A 231 -17.39 -13.97 -15.06
C GLU A 231 -17.37 -12.79 -16.05
N ILE A 232 -16.58 -11.76 -15.75
CA ILE A 232 -16.42 -10.58 -16.63
C ILE A 232 -15.90 -10.96 -18.03
N ILE A 233 -14.97 -11.91 -18.12
CA ILE A 233 -14.40 -12.34 -19.40
C ILE A 233 -15.42 -13.13 -20.21
N LYS A 234 -16.14 -14.06 -19.57
CA LYS A 234 -17.21 -14.85 -20.19
C LYS A 234 -18.34 -13.96 -20.70
N GLU A 235 -18.69 -12.90 -19.98
CA GLU A 235 -19.68 -11.93 -20.43
C GLU A 235 -19.23 -11.09 -21.63
N ARG A 236 -17.93 -10.81 -21.74
CA ARG A 236 -17.35 -10.05 -22.86
C ARG A 236 -17.21 -10.89 -24.13
N SER A 237 -16.99 -12.20 -24.02
CA SER A 237 -16.91 -13.10 -25.18
C SER A 237 -18.27 -13.49 -25.77
N LEU A 238 -19.37 -13.22 -25.05
CA LEU A 238 -20.75 -13.46 -25.50
C LEU A 238 -21.39 -12.26 -26.23
N LYS A 239 -20.68 -11.14 -26.38
CA LYS A 239 -21.12 -9.94 -27.13
C LYS A 239 -20.33 -9.78 -28.41
#